data_AF-A0A349HRG5-F1
#
_entry.id   AF-A0A349HRG5-F1
#
_cell.length_a   1.000
_cell.length_b   1.000
_cell.length_c   1.000
_cell.angle_alpha   90.00
_cell.angle_beta   90.00
_cell.angle_gamma   90.00
#
_symmetry.space_group_name_H-M   'P 1'
#
loop_
_entity.id
_entity.type
_entity.pdbx_description
1 polymer ?
#
loop_
_entity_poly.entity_id
_entity_poly.type
_entity_poly.pdbx_seq_one_letter_code
_entity_poly.pdbx_strand_id
1 'polypeptide(L)'
;MAKVNITKELAEKIKELRIINKVKAIDLAEHIKKSSAYITKLENGNIKTLDYDELLTIFNFISKNEDDLEKIINKLSLELDSKDLEDQTWFMNFDTVERKIPIPGDLVDFINNKISDLGLTISYVVDYVNKNEDLSYIIIEHNIDINKFGSNLWHTVYIDGKPVSFIILKLNLNDIIDILEKKQDTSNYVTIQGILYNLFRLEHGLNNPLREEENIRIKKEVIKILNSFKFYSSTEKSRILETAATKQEFDSLLNEFDITNKKLINEFLGYISFLSDFNVKYTNEKLALLNRNFKWDPSYILAISSLPFYELENMSKSLKSNLLNDIRKLVDEYKNKPEAEKTIEVY
;
A
#
# COMPACT_ATOMS: atom_id res chain seq x y z
N MET A 1 3.98 -13.02 -14.81
CA MET A 1 3.63 -12.75 -13.40
C MET A 1 4.88 -12.24 -12.70
N ALA A 2 4.77 -11.21 -11.86
CA ALA A 2 5.94 -10.64 -11.17
C ALA A 2 6.55 -11.69 -10.25
N LYS A 3 7.86 -11.92 -10.33
CA LYS A 3 8.56 -12.86 -9.44
C LYS A 3 9.18 -12.10 -8.29
N VAL A 4 8.91 -12.56 -7.08
CA VAL A 4 9.50 -12.08 -5.84
C VAL A 4 10.61 -13.02 -5.44
N ASN A 5 11.76 -12.46 -5.07
CA ASN A 5 12.81 -13.22 -4.42
C ASN A 5 12.46 -13.39 -2.96
N ILE A 6 12.42 -14.64 -2.51
CA ILE A 6 12.19 -14.93 -1.10
C ILE A 6 13.53 -14.82 -0.38
N THR A 7 13.73 -13.69 0.28
CA THR A 7 14.85 -13.47 1.20
C THR A 7 14.64 -14.29 2.48
N LYS A 8 15.68 -14.47 3.28
CA LYS A 8 15.54 -15.18 4.57
C LYS A 8 14.64 -14.40 5.51
N GLU A 9 14.75 -13.09 5.45
CA GLU A 9 13.99 -12.12 6.23
C GLU A 9 12.50 -12.21 5.88
N LEU A 10 12.14 -12.24 4.59
CA LEU A 10 10.76 -12.42 4.16
C LEU A 10 10.22 -13.81 4.57
N ALA A 11 11.02 -14.87 4.41
CA ALA A 11 10.64 -16.22 4.81
C ALA A 11 10.38 -16.34 6.32
N GLU A 12 11.26 -15.77 7.14
CA GLU A 12 11.12 -15.71 8.58
C GLU A 12 9.88 -14.89 8.96
N LYS A 13 9.59 -13.79 8.27
CA LYS A 13 8.38 -13.02 8.55
C LYS A 13 7.09 -13.76 8.20
N ILE A 14 7.03 -14.41 7.05
CA ILE A 14 5.87 -15.23 6.66
C ILE A 14 5.60 -16.26 7.78
N LYS A 15 6.66 -16.90 8.29
CA LYS A 15 6.58 -17.84 9.41
C LYS A 15 6.10 -17.20 10.70
N GLU A 16 6.68 -16.08 11.12
CA GLU A 16 6.29 -15.34 12.32
C GLU A 16 4.81 -14.95 12.28
N LEU A 17 4.38 -14.34 11.17
CA LEU A 17 3.01 -13.89 10.98
C LEU A 17 2.03 -15.06 11.01
N ARG A 18 2.37 -16.17 10.34
CA ARG A 18 1.58 -17.40 10.39
C ARG A 18 1.40 -17.90 11.83
N ILE A 19 2.48 -17.92 12.61
CA ILE A 19 2.46 -18.36 14.01
C ILE A 19 1.62 -17.40 14.88
N ILE A 20 1.84 -16.09 14.75
CA ILE A 20 1.11 -15.04 15.48
C ILE A 20 -0.40 -15.13 15.21
N ASN A 21 -0.79 -15.33 13.95
CA ASN A 21 -2.18 -15.44 13.53
C ASN A 21 -2.76 -16.85 13.71
N LYS A 22 -1.99 -17.77 14.29
CA LYS A 22 -2.36 -19.16 14.60
C LYS A 22 -2.84 -19.94 13.38
N VAL A 23 -2.28 -19.65 12.21
CA VAL A 23 -2.58 -20.37 10.97
C VAL A 23 -1.70 -21.61 10.92
N LYS A 24 -2.28 -22.80 10.67
CA LYS A 24 -1.46 -24.01 10.55
C LYS A 24 -0.80 -24.04 9.17
N ALA A 25 0.42 -24.57 9.10
CA ALA A 25 1.12 -24.72 7.83
C ALA A 25 0.36 -25.60 6.83
N ILE A 26 -0.40 -26.59 7.32
CA ILE A 26 -1.24 -27.46 6.49
C ILE A 26 -2.38 -26.66 5.84
N ASP A 27 -3.10 -25.85 6.62
CA ASP A 27 -4.21 -25.02 6.12
C ASP A 27 -3.72 -24.02 5.07
N LEU A 28 -2.55 -23.40 5.28
CA LEU A 28 -1.92 -22.52 4.29
C LEU A 28 -1.55 -23.29 3.02
N ALA A 29 -0.95 -24.48 3.16
CA ALA A 29 -0.58 -25.31 2.02
C ALA A 29 -1.80 -25.68 1.16
N GLU A 30 -2.90 -26.09 1.79
CA GLU A 30 -4.15 -26.41 1.10
C GLU A 30 -4.70 -25.18 0.36
N HIS A 31 -4.70 -24.01 1.00
CA HIS A 31 -5.21 -22.77 0.42
C HIS A 31 -4.47 -22.37 -0.86
N ILE A 32 -3.14 -22.43 -0.85
CA ILE A 32 -2.32 -22.11 -2.04
C ILE A 32 -2.16 -23.29 -3.00
N LYS A 33 -2.86 -24.41 -2.76
CA LYS A 33 -2.79 -25.65 -3.55
C LYS A 33 -1.36 -26.20 -3.68
N LYS A 34 -0.58 -26.13 -2.60
CA LYS A 34 0.77 -26.69 -2.48
C LYS A 34 0.83 -27.75 -1.38
N SER A 35 1.97 -28.42 -1.24
CA SER A 35 2.19 -29.39 -0.17
C SER A 35 2.66 -28.73 1.13
N SER A 36 2.42 -29.35 2.28
CA SER A 36 2.94 -28.84 3.56
C SER A 36 4.48 -28.72 3.56
N ALA A 37 5.17 -29.57 2.79
CA ALA A 37 6.61 -29.49 2.59
C ALA A 37 7.04 -28.23 1.81
N TYR A 38 6.18 -27.69 0.93
CA TYR A 38 6.41 -26.42 0.25
C TYR A 38 6.43 -25.27 1.27
N ILE A 39 5.47 -25.21 2.20
CA ILE A 39 5.43 -24.19 3.25
C ILE A 39 6.67 -24.26 4.13
N THR A 40 7.10 -25.46 4.55
CA THR A 40 8.34 -25.60 5.31
C THR A 40 9.57 -25.12 4.53
N LYS A 41 9.61 -25.33 3.20
CA LYS A 41 10.69 -24.80 2.36
C LYS A 41 10.61 -23.28 2.22
N LEU A 42 9.41 -22.72 2.10
CA LEU A 42 9.17 -21.28 2.04
C LEU A 42 9.69 -20.60 3.31
N GLU A 43 9.22 -21.07 4.47
CA GLU A 43 9.52 -20.51 5.79
C GLU A 43 10.97 -20.66 6.24
N ASN A 44 11.72 -21.56 5.61
CA ASN A 44 13.16 -21.74 5.85
C ASN A 44 14.03 -21.02 4.80
N GLY A 45 13.43 -20.23 3.89
CA GLY A 45 14.16 -19.51 2.84
C GLY A 45 14.76 -20.42 1.76
N ASN A 46 14.27 -21.67 1.64
CA ASN A 46 14.75 -22.64 0.65
C ASN A 46 14.03 -22.51 -0.70
N ILE A 47 12.95 -21.74 -0.76
CA ILE A 47 12.33 -21.30 -2.00
C ILE A 47 13.05 -20.01 -2.40
N LYS A 48 13.61 -19.96 -3.60
CA LYS A 48 14.36 -18.76 -4.05
C LYS A 48 13.45 -17.68 -4.61
N THR A 49 12.38 -18.09 -5.28
CA THR A 49 11.46 -17.20 -6.01
C THR A 49 10.03 -17.70 -5.94
N LEU A 50 9.08 -16.77 -5.89
CA LEU A 50 7.64 -17.03 -5.82
C LEU A 50 6.88 -15.93 -6.58
N ASP A 51 5.71 -16.23 -7.15
CA ASP A 51 4.95 -15.24 -7.90
C ASP A 51 4.28 -14.23 -6.95
N TYR A 52 4.27 -12.93 -7.29
CA TYR A 52 3.75 -11.88 -6.40
C TYR A 52 2.27 -12.11 -6.02
N ASP A 53 1.45 -12.57 -6.96
CA ASP A 53 0.04 -12.92 -6.68
C ASP A 53 -0.05 -14.09 -5.69
N GLU A 54 0.87 -15.06 -5.76
CA GLU A 54 0.98 -16.14 -4.78
C GLU A 54 1.41 -15.58 -3.41
N LEU A 55 2.27 -14.55 -3.38
CA LEU A 55 2.72 -13.91 -2.14
C LEU A 55 1.59 -13.15 -1.48
N LEU A 56 0.83 -12.38 -2.27
CA LEU A 56 -0.36 -11.68 -1.81
C LEU A 56 -1.40 -12.68 -1.30
N THR A 57 -1.61 -13.79 -2.01
CA THR A 57 -2.51 -14.87 -1.56
C THR A 57 -2.06 -15.44 -0.21
N ILE A 58 -0.76 -15.70 -0.05
CA ILE A 58 -0.18 -16.17 1.22
C ILE A 58 -0.42 -15.15 2.34
N PHE A 59 -0.12 -13.87 2.09
CA PHE A 59 -0.32 -12.84 3.10
C PHE A 59 -1.80 -12.66 3.42
N ASN A 60 -2.69 -12.57 2.44
CA ASN A 60 -4.14 -12.44 2.65
C ASN A 60 -4.68 -13.60 3.49
N PHE A 61 -4.24 -14.83 3.22
CA PHE A 61 -4.65 -16.00 3.99
C PHE A 61 -4.09 -16.00 5.43
N ILE A 62 -2.81 -15.64 5.60
CA ILE A 62 -2.18 -15.53 6.94
C ILE A 62 -2.84 -14.42 7.77
N SER A 63 -3.19 -13.33 7.11
CA SER A 63 -3.80 -12.13 7.70
C SER A 63 -5.27 -12.30 8.00
N LYS A 64 -5.92 -13.25 7.32
CA LYS A 64 -7.37 -13.50 7.38
C LYS A 64 -8.24 -12.33 6.88
N ASN A 65 -7.65 -11.32 6.22
CA ASN A 65 -8.29 -10.25 5.43
C ASN A 65 -7.25 -9.34 4.73
N GLU A 66 -7.66 -8.61 3.67
CA GLU A 66 -6.80 -7.78 2.80
C GLU A 66 -6.21 -6.54 3.52
N ASP A 67 -6.94 -5.92 4.45
CA ASP A 67 -6.49 -4.70 5.14
C ASP A 67 -5.35 -4.90 6.15
N ASP A 68 -5.02 -6.16 6.49
CA ASP A 68 -3.93 -6.48 7.39
C ASP A 68 -2.57 -6.59 6.65
N LEU A 69 -2.57 -6.57 5.31
CA LEU A 69 -1.36 -6.46 4.49
C LEU A 69 -0.61 -5.16 4.80
N GLU A 70 -1.33 -4.04 4.90
CA GLU A 70 -0.73 -2.75 5.26
C GLU A 70 -0.13 -2.76 6.67
N LYS A 71 -0.73 -3.46 7.63
CA LYS A 71 -0.15 -3.61 8.98
C LYS A 71 1.07 -4.51 9.00
N ILE A 72 1.02 -5.61 8.25
CA ILE A 72 2.16 -6.52 8.09
C ILE A 72 3.32 -5.76 7.49
N ILE A 73 3.05 -4.91 6.50
CA ILE A 73 4.10 -4.23 5.77
C ILE A 73 4.61 -3.00 6.53
N ASN A 74 3.75 -2.26 7.22
CA ASN A 74 4.17 -1.22 8.17
C ASN A 74 5.00 -1.81 9.32
N LYS A 75 4.64 -3.00 9.82
CA LYS A 75 5.43 -3.69 10.84
C LYS A 75 6.77 -4.19 10.28
N LEU A 76 6.77 -4.72 9.06
CA LEU A 76 7.98 -5.10 8.32
C LEU A 76 8.90 -3.90 8.09
N SER A 77 8.35 -2.74 7.70
CA SER A 77 9.10 -1.51 7.45
C SER A 77 9.67 -0.85 8.70
N LEU A 78 9.08 -1.12 9.87
CA LEU A 78 9.58 -0.63 11.16
C LEU A 78 10.66 -1.54 11.77
N GLU A 79 10.70 -2.82 11.39
CA GLU A 79 11.58 -3.84 11.99
C GLU A 79 12.77 -4.23 11.10
N LEU A 80 12.73 -3.93 9.80
CA LEU A 80 13.81 -4.18 8.84
C LEU A 80 14.58 -2.88 8.54
N ASP A 81 15.89 -2.99 8.32
CA ASP A 81 16.69 -1.84 7.91
C ASP A 81 16.23 -1.36 6.52
N SER A 82 16.01 -0.05 6.37
CA SER A 82 15.42 0.57 5.17
C SER A 82 16.13 0.16 3.88
N LYS A 83 17.45 -0.04 3.94
CA LYS A 83 18.28 -0.49 2.81
C LYS A 83 17.98 -1.93 2.36
N ASP A 84 17.72 -2.84 3.30
CA ASP A 84 17.46 -4.25 2.98
C ASP A 84 16.06 -4.47 2.39
N LEU A 85 15.15 -3.51 2.61
CA LEU A 85 13.78 -3.50 2.08
C LEU A 85 13.66 -2.84 0.71
N GLU A 86 14.44 -1.78 0.45
CA GLU A 86 14.46 -1.08 -0.85
C GLU A 86 14.78 -2.03 -2.02
N ASP A 87 15.60 -3.05 -1.78
CA ASP A 87 15.99 -4.04 -2.79
C ASP A 87 14.96 -5.18 -2.97
N GLN A 88 13.87 -5.20 -2.19
CA GLN A 88 12.86 -6.25 -2.25
C GLN A 88 11.65 -5.84 -3.09
N THR A 89 11.53 -6.46 -4.27
CA THR A 89 10.44 -6.22 -5.25
C THR A 89 9.03 -6.18 -4.64
N TRP A 90 8.72 -7.07 -3.69
CA TRP A 90 7.38 -7.11 -3.08
C TRP A 90 7.07 -5.85 -2.26
N PHE A 91 8.08 -5.32 -1.58
CA PHE A 91 7.95 -4.12 -0.77
C PHE A 91 7.88 -2.88 -1.66
N MET A 92 8.67 -2.83 -2.73
CA MET A 92 8.53 -1.79 -3.77
C MET A 92 7.10 -1.74 -4.33
N ASN A 93 6.52 -2.90 -4.64
CA ASN A 93 5.14 -2.97 -5.13
C ASN A 93 4.14 -2.47 -4.10
N PHE A 94 4.23 -2.95 -2.86
CA PHE A 94 3.34 -2.42 -1.82
C PHE A 94 3.49 -0.91 -1.66
N ASP A 95 4.72 -0.43 -1.50
CA ASP A 95 4.98 0.95 -1.13
C ASP A 95 4.60 1.94 -2.25
N THR A 96 4.83 1.55 -3.51
CA THR A 96 4.71 2.47 -4.65
C THR A 96 3.55 2.18 -5.59
N VAL A 97 2.99 0.97 -5.59
CA VAL A 97 1.90 0.53 -6.48
C VAL A 97 0.58 0.38 -5.73
N GLU A 98 0.58 -0.30 -4.59
CA GLU A 98 -0.66 -0.65 -3.88
C GLU A 98 -1.19 0.51 -3.03
N ARG A 99 -0.31 1.17 -2.28
CA ARG A 99 -0.70 2.26 -1.38
C ARG A 99 -1.35 3.42 -2.13
N LYS A 100 -2.51 3.85 -1.63
CA LYS A 100 -3.20 5.07 -2.08
C LYS A 100 -2.74 6.25 -1.23
N ILE A 101 -2.18 7.25 -1.89
CA ILE A 101 -1.62 8.44 -1.27
C ILE A 101 -2.44 9.64 -1.74
N PRO A 102 -2.95 10.48 -0.82
CA PRO A 102 -3.59 11.74 -1.19
C PRO A 102 -2.66 12.62 -2.01
N ILE A 103 -3.15 13.16 -3.12
CA ILE A 103 -2.39 13.99 -4.05
C ILE A 103 -2.61 15.46 -3.66
N PRO A 104 -1.56 16.20 -3.28
CA PRO A 104 -1.68 17.63 -3.02
C PRO A 104 -2.21 18.38 -4.25
N GLY A 105 -3.16 19.29 -4.06
CA GLY A 105 -3.72 20.09 -5.16
C GLY A 105 -2.66 20.87 -5.95
N ASP A 106 -1.66 21.41 -5.24
CA ASP A 106 -0.56 22.17 -5.85
C ASP A 106 0.36 21.27 -6.71
N LEU A 107 0.46 19.98 -6.39
CA LEU A 107 1.21 19.01 -7.21
C LEU A 107 0.47 18.75 -8.53
N VAL A 108 -0.86 18.64 -8.49
CA VAL A 108 -1.69 18.53 -9.69
C VAL A 108 -1.54 19.79 -10.56
N ASP A 109 -1.57 20.97 -9.94
CA ASP A 109 -1.38 22.24 -10.66
C ASP A 109 0.01 22.33 -11.29
N PHE A 110 1.05 21.89 -10.58
CA PHE A 110 2.41 21.80 -11.12
C PHE A 110 2.49 20.89 -12.36
N ILE A 111 1.86 19.71 -12.31
CA ILE A 111 1.85 18.77 -13.45
C ILE A 111 1.11 19.39 -14.64
N ASN A 112 -0.06 19.98 -14.41
CA ASN A 112 -0.85 20.64 -15.47
C ASN A 112 -0.08 21.80 -16.12
N ASN A 113 0.58 22.63 -15.32
CA ASN A 113 1.42 23.72 -15.84
C ASN A 113 2.56 23.17 -16.69
N LYS A 114 3.24 22.11 -16.23
CA LYS A 114 4.33 21.48 -16.98
C LYS A 114 3.87 20.86 -18.31
N ILE A 115 2.68 20.25 -18.35
CA ILE A 115 2.07 19.76 -19.59
C ILE A 115 1.81 20.92 -20.56
N SER A 116 1.23 22.02 -20.06
CA SER A 116 0.92 23.22 -20.84
C SER A 116 2.18 23.92 -21.37
N ASP A 117 3.21 24.08 -20.53
CA ASP A 117 4.48 24.73 -20.88
C ASP A 117 5.22 23.98 -22.00
N LEU A 118 5.07 22.65 -22.04
CA LEU A 118 5.59 21.80 -23.11
C LEU A 118 4.68 21.74 -24.35
N GLY A 119 3.52 22.39 -24.32
CA GLY A 119 2.55 22.38 -25.41
C GLY A 119 1.93 21.00 -25.65
N LEU A 120 1.82 20.16 -24.62
CA LEU A 120 1.35 18.78 -24.71
C LEU A 120 -0.12 18.65 -24.32
N THR A 121 -0.74 17.54 -24.70
CA THR A 121 -2.06 17.13 -24.20
C THR A 121 -1.93 15.99 -23.20
N ILE A 122 -2.90 15.83 -22.29
CA ILE A 122 -2.94 14.71 -21.34
C ILE A 122 -2.90 13.37 -22.07
N SER A 123 -3.67 13.23 -23.16
CA SER A 123 -3.67 12.03 -24.00
C SER A 123 -2.28 11.70 -24.53
N TYR A 124 -1.55 12.70 -25.04
CA TYR A 124 -0.20 12.48 -25.54
C TYR A 124 0.75 12.00 -24.45
N VAL A 125 0.67 12.59 -23.25
CA VAL A 125 1.51 12.19 -22.11
C VAL A 125 1.22 10.75 -21.70
N VAL A 126 -0.06 10.37 -21.58
CA VAL A 126 -0.46 9.00 -21.27
C VAL A 126 0.05 8.01 -22.33
N ASP A 127 -0.14 8.33 -23.61
CA ASP A 127 0.35 7.49 -24.70
C ASP A 127 1.87 7.37 -24.67
N TYR A 128 2.59 8.46 -24.38
CA TYR A 128 4.04 8.46 -24.28
C TYR A 128 4.56 7.60 -23.12
N VAL A 129 3.96 7.73 -21.92
CA VAL A 129 4.30 6.88 -20.76
C VAL A 129 4.08 5.41 -21.09
N ASN A 130 2.95 5.09 -21.72
CA ASN A 130 2.57 3.72 -22.06
C ASN A 130 3.49 3.03 -23.09
N LYS A 131 4.30 3.81 -23.84
CA LYS A 131 5.32 3.23 -24.72
C LYS A 131 6.48 2.60 -23.96
N ASN A 132 6.72 2.99 -22.70
CA ASN A 132 7.82 2.49 -21.87
C ASN A 132 9.19 2.55 -22.58
N GLU A 133 9.44 3.62 -23.34
CA GLU A 133 10.65 3.74 -24.18
C GLU A 133 11.96 3.66 -23.36
N ASP A 134 11.93 4.00 -22.08
CA ASP A 134 13.05 3.93 -21.16
C ASP A 134 13.48 2.49 -20.83
N LEU A 135 12.61 1.50 -21.04
CA LEU A 135 12.95 0.09 -20.90
C LEU A 135 13.79 -0.45 -22.07
N SER A 136 13.90 0.29 -23.18
CA SER A 136 14.63 -0.16 -24.38
C SER A 136 16.08 -0.54 -24.07
N TYR A 137 16.73 0.20 -23.17
CA TYR A 137 18.10 -0.08 -22.74
C TYR A 137 18.20 -1.45 -22.09
N ILE A 138 17.33 -1.73 -21.11
CA ILE A 138 17.27 -3.02 -20.40
C ILE A 138 16.90 -4.15 -21.36
N ILE A 139 15.96 -3.93 -22.29
CA ILE A 139 15.58 -4.95 -23.29
C ILE A 139 16.78 -5.34 -24.16
N ILE A 140 17.53 -4.34 -24.65
CA ILE A 140 18.65 -4.55 -25.59
C ILE A 140 19.89 -5.08 -24.88
N GLU A 141 20.32 -4.43 -23.79
CA GLU A 141 21.57 -4.78 -23.09
C GLU A 141 21.47 -6.14 -22.41
N HIS A 142 20.30 -6.46 -21.85
CA HIS A 142 20.11 -7.64 -21.01
C HIS A 142 19.27 -8.74 -21.65
N ASN A 143 18.82 -8.55 -22.91
CA ASN A 143 18.00 -9.49 -23.65
C ASN A 143 16.74 -9.93 -22.88
N ILE A 144 16.09 -8.97 -22.21
CA ILE A 144 14.87 -9.22 -21.41
C ILE A 144 13.64 -9.15 -22.31
N ASP A 145 12.87 -10.23 -22.34
CA ASP A 145 11.55 -10.27 -22.96
C ASP A 145 10.48 -9.69 -22.03
N ILE A 146 10.22 -8.39 -22.15
CA ILE A 146 9.26 -7.65 -21.31
C ILE A 146 7.82 -8.16 -21.43
N ASN A 147 7.46 -8.87 -22.50
CA ASN A 147 6.09 -9.38 -22.70
C ASN A 147 5.68 -10.46 -21.70
N LYS A 148 6.63 -11.02 -20.95
CA LYS A 148 6.38 -12.03 -19.90
C LYS A 148 5.97 -11.41 -18.57
N PHE A 149 6.07 -10.10 -18.44
CA PHE A 149 5.87 -9.37 -17.20
C PHE A 149 4.55 -8.59 -17.22
N GLY A 150 3.93 -8.46 -16.04
CA GLY A 150 2.68 -7.72 -15.89
C GLY A 150 2.92 -6.21 -15.89
N SER A 151 1.93 -5.44 -16.35
CA SER A 151 1.98 -3.98 -16.24
C SER A 151 1.68 -3.50 -14.83
N ASN A 152 2.12 -2.28 -14.51
CA ASN A 152 1.94 -1.56 -13.25
C ASN A 152 2.44 -2.33 -12.02
N LEU A 153 3.47 -3.17 -12.19
CA LEU A 153 4.16 -3.87 -11.11
C LEU A 153 5.67 -3.80 -11.36
N TRP A 154 6.43 -3.60 -10.29
CA TRP A 154 7.88 -3.80 -10.28
C TRP A 154 8.20 -5.28 -10.45
N HIS A 155 9.23 -5.52 -11.25
CA HIS A 155 9.85 -6.81 -11.51
C HIS A 155 11.34 -6.69 -11.27
N THR A 156 11.94 -7.74 -10.71
CA THR A 156 13.39 -7.83 -10.56
C THR A 156 13.90 -9.09 -11.23
N VAL A 157 14.89 -8.93 -12.10
CA VAL A 157 15.66 -10.04 -12.66
C VAL A 157 17.09 -9.98 -12.14
N TYR A 158 17.79 -11.11 -12.10
CA TYR A 158 19.22 -11.12 -11.79
C TYR A 158 20.04 -11.39 -13.03
N ILE A 159 21.02 -10.52 -13.24
CA ILE A 159 21.93 -10.57 -14.37
C ILE A 159 23.33 -10.52 -13.79
N ASP A 160 24.11 -11.57 -14.04
CA ASP A 160 25.45 -11.73 -13.45
C ASP A 160 25.47 -11.55 -11.93
N GLY A 161 24.40 -11.99 -11.26
CA GLY A 161 24.24 -11.88 -9.80
C GLY A 161 23.83 -10.50 -9.30
N LYS A 162 23.65 -9.51 -10.17
CA LYS A 162 23.15 -8.17 -9.83
C LYS A 162 21.65 -8.05 -10.08
N PRO A 163 20.87 -7.49 -9.15
CA PRO A 163 19.45 -7.24 -9.37
C PRO A 163 19.28 -6.08 -10.37
N VAL A 164 18.39 -6.28 -11.35
CA VAL A 164 17.92 -5.25 -12.27
C VAL A 164 16.41 -5.16 -12.12
N SER A 165 15.96 -4.04 -11.56
CA SER A 165 14.56 -3.78 -11.26
C SER A 165 13.93 -2.83 -12.28
N PHE A 166 12.73 -3.14 -12.75
CA PHE A 166 12.01 -2.36 -13.74
C PHE A 166 10.49 -2.47 -13.56
N ILE A 167 9.74 -1.51 -14.08
CA ILE A 167 8.29 -1.51 -14.10
C ILE A 167 7.80 -1.21 -15.52
N ILE A 168 6.74 -1.88 -15.96
CA ILE A 168 6.06 -1.60 -17.22
C ILE A 168 4.81 -0.80 -16.90
N LEU A 169 4.81 0.51 -17.15
CA LEU A 169 3.66 1.37 -16.90
C LEU A 169 2.58 1.18 -17.97
N LYS A 170 1.33 1.15 -17.51
CA LYS A 170 0.13 1.15 -18.35
C LYS A 170 -0.94 1.99 -17.67
N LEU A 171 -0.94 3.28 -18.00
CA LEU A 171 -1.87 4.27 -17.49
C LEU A 171 -3.19 4.23 -18.28
N ASN A 172 -4.30 4.39 -17.57
CA ASN A 172 -5.61 4.62 -18.15
C ASN A 172 -5.85 6.12 -18.31
N LEU A 173 -6.22 6.56 -19.52
CA LEU A 173 -6.42 7.98 -19.81
C LEU A 173 -7.49 8.63 -18.91
N ASN A 174 -8.61 7.95 -18.66
CA ASN A 174 -9.69 8.52 -17.86
C ASN A 174 -9.25 8.71 -16.40
N ASP A 175 -8.57 7.72 -15.82
CA ASP A 175 -8.05 7.82 -14.45
C ASP A 175 -7.06 9.00 -14.32
N ILE A 176 -6.21 9.22 -15.33
CA ILE A 176 -5.28 10.36 -15.33
C ILE A 176 -6.01 11.69 -15.50
N ILE A 177 -7.04 11.75 -16.35
CA ILE A 177 -7.89 12.94 -16.48
C ILE A 177 -8.55 13.25 -15.13
N ASP A 178 -9.15 12.25 -14.47
CA ASP A 178 -9.82 12.46 -13.19
C ASP A 178 -8.85 12.91 -12.08
N ILE A 179 -7.60 12.42 -12.08
CA ILE A 179 -6.53 12.95 -11.21
C ILE A 179 -6.20 14.41 -11.54
N LEU A 180 -5.96 14.73 -12.81
CA LEU A 180 -5.52 16.07 -13.23
C LEU A 180 -6.61 17.13 -13.17
N GLU A 181 -7.88 16.71 -13.22
CA GLU A 181 -9.07 17.54 -12.96
C GLU A 181 -9.45 17.60 -11.47
N LYS A 182 -8.65 16.98 -10.58
CA LYS A 182 -8.88 16.91 -9.13
C LYS A 182 -10.22 16.25 -8.73
N LYS A 183 -10.78 15.38 -9.59
CA LYS A 183 -11.95 14.54 -9.28
C LYS A 183 -11.57 13.30 -8.48
N GLN A 184 -10.37 12.78 -8.74
CA GLN A 184 -9.74 11.73 -7.95
C GLN A 184 -8.59 12.35 -7.14
N ASP A 185 -8.68 12.28 -5.82
CA ASP A 185 -7.76 12.94 -4.89
C ASP A 185 -6.68 12.02 -4.32
N THR A 186 -6.68 10.74 -4.70
CA THR A 186 -5.68 9.75 -4.28
C THR A 186 -5.11 9.00 -5.49
N SER A 187 -3.83 8.64 -5.43
CA SER A 187 -3.21 7.75 -6.42
C SER A 187 -2.06 6.97 -5.78
N ASN A 188 -1.54 5.97 -6.48
CA ASN A 188 -0.31 5.34 -6.05
C ASN A 188 0.91 6.19 -6.45
N TYR A 189 2.02 5.97 -5.74
CA TYR A 189 3.22 6.77 -5.92
C TYR A 189 3.76 6.68 -7.34
N VAL A 190 3.78 5.46 -7.91
CA VAL A 190 4.42 5.19 -9.18
C VAL A 190 3.70 5.83 -10.37
N THR A 191 2.38 6.02 -10.27
CA THR A 191 1.59 6.72 -11.31
C THR A 191 2.03 8.17 -11.43
N ILE A 192 2.08 8.90 -10.32
CA ILE A 192 2.46 10.32 -10.31
C ILE A 192 3.96 10.48 -10.64
N GLN A 193 4.80 9.60 -10.09
CA GLN A 193 6.23 9.56 -10.41
C GLN A 193 6.47 9.30 -11.90
N GLY A 194 5.76 8.33 -12.49
CA GLY A 194 5.88 7.95 -13.89
C GLY A 194 5.48 9.06 -14.86
N ILE A 195 4.41 9.80 -14.54
CA ILE A 195 4.00 10.99 -15.31
C ILE A 195 5.08 12.06 -15.25
N LEU A 196 5.51 12.45 -14.04
CA LEU A 196 6.54 13.48 -13.88
C LEU A 196 7.84 13.11 -14.57
N TYR A 197 8.34 11.89 -14.34
CA TYR A 197 9.56 11.39 -14.96
C TYR A 197 9.52 11.52 -16.48
N ASN A 198 8.43 11.11 -17.12
CA ASN A 198 8.30 11.21 -18.57
C ASN A 198 8.10 12.66 -19.07
N LEU A 199 7.47 13.53 -18.30
CA LEU A 199 7.41 14.97 -18.63
C LEU A 199 8.81 15.61 -18.63
N PHE A 200 9.67 15.25 -17.67
CA PHE A 200 11.07 15.71 -17.66
C PHE A 200 11.88 15.13 -18.82
N ARG A 201 11.63 13.87 -19.23
CA ARG A 201 12.24 13.32 -20.45
C ARG A 201 11.85 14.10 -21.70
N LEU A 202 10.56 14.42 -21.83
CA LEU A 202 10.04 15.19 -22.96
C LEU A 202 10.61 16.62 -23.00
N GLU A 203 10.75 17.29 -21.85
CA GLU A 203 11.37 18.61 -21.75
C GLU A 203 12.80 18.65 -22.28
N HIS A 204 13.58 17.61 -22.03
CA HIS A 204 14.95 17.50 -22.54
C HIS A 204 15.02 17.03 -24.02
N GLY A 205 13.88 16.87 -24.71
CA GLY A 205 13.81 16.45 -26.10
C GLY A 205 14.23 14.99 -26.34
N LEU A 206 14.11 14.15 -25.31
CA LEU A 206 14.70 12.82 -25.28
C LEU A 206 13.74 11.74 -25.80
N ASN A 207 13.64 11.62 -27.12
CA ASN A 207 13.00 10.47 -27.78
C ASN A 207 13.92 9.24 -27.92
N ASN A 208 15.12 9.29 -27.31
CA ASN A 208 16.13 8.24 -27.36
C ASN A 208 16.34 7.63 -25.97
N PRO A 209 16.91 6.40 -25.88
CA PRO A 209 17.37 5.83 -24.62
C PRO A 209 18.33 6.79 -23.93
N LEU A 210 18.02 7.11 -22.67
CA LEU A 210 18.86 7.95 -21.84
C LEU A 210 20.14 7.23 -21.45
N ARG A 211 21.25 7.98 -21.33
CA ARG A 211 22.41 7.46 -20.61
C ARG A 211 22.03 7.22 -19.15
N GLU A 212 22.63 6.22 -18.52
CA GLU A 212 22.31 5.83 -17.14
C GLU A 212 22.44 7.01 -16.16
N GLU A 213 23.50 7.82 -16.30
CA GLU A 213 23.74 9.00 -15.46
C GLU A 213 22.61 10.05 -15.56
N GLU A 214 22.11 10.30 -16.77
CA GLU A 214 21.02 11.25 -17.03
C GLU A 214 19.69 10.71 -16.47
N ASN A 215 19.43 9.41 -16.63
CA ASN A 215 18.27 8.75 -16.05
C ASN A 215 18.29 8.85 -14.51
N ILE A 216 19.43 8.55 -13.88
CA ILE A 216 19.61 8.69 -12.42
C ILE A 216 19.38 10.13 -11.98
N ARG A 217 19.88 11.11 -12.75
CA ARG A 217 19.69 12.53 -12.44
C ARG A 217 18.21 12.92 -12.48
N ILE A 218 17.49 12.58 -13.55
CA ILE A 218 16.06 12.89 -13.69
C ILE A 218 15.26 12.21 -12.58
N LYS A 219 15.53 10.93 -12.27
CA LYS A 219 14.88 10.23 -11.16
C LYS A 219 15.07 10.96 -9.83
N LYS A 220 16.29 11.39 -9.52
CA LYS A 220 16.59 12.17 -8.31
C LYS A 220 15.87 13.52 -8.29
N GLU A 221 15.73 14.17 -9.43
CA GLU A 221 15.02 15.44 -9.56
C GLU A 221 13.51 15.27 -9.32
N VAL A 222 12.90 14.25 -9.94
CA VAL A 222 11.48 13.91 -9.73
C VAL A 222 11.20 13.61 -8.25
N ILE A 223 12.06 12.81 -7.59
CA ILE A 223 11.91 12.52 -6.15
C ILE A 223 11.96 13.82 -5.32
N LYS A 224 12.91 14.73 -5.61
CA LYS A 224 12.98 16.03 -4.92
C LYS A 224 11.72 16.86 -5.10
N ILE A 225 11.14 16.86 -6.31
CA ILE A 225 9.90 17.57 -6.60
C ILE A 225 8.75 16.97 -5.79
N LEU A 226 8.55 15.65 -5.87
CA LEU A 226 7.52 14.95 -5.10
C LEU A 226 7.64 15.24 -3.59
N ASN A 227 8.87 15.21 -3.06
CA ASN A 227 9.15 15.55 -1.67
C ASN A 227 8.81 17.00 -1.31
N SER A 228 9.05 17.95 -2.22
CA SER A 228 8.73 19.37 -2.00
C SER A 228 7.22 19.61 -1.88
N PHE A 229 6.42 18.78 -2.55
CA PHE A 229 4.96 18.75 -2.41
C PHE A 229 4.47 17.83 -1.29
N LYS A 230 5.39 17.19 -0.55
CA LYS A 230 5.06 16.24 0.53
C LYS A 230 4.28 14.99 0.08
N PHE A 231 4.51 14.57 -1.17
CA PHE A 231 3.98 13.34 -1.72
C PHE A 231 5.07 12.26 -1.65
N TYR A 232 5.00 11.39 -0.65
CA TYR A 232 6.07 10.46 -0.29
C TYR A 232 5.67 9.00 -0.47
N SER A 233 6.62 8.16 -0.88
CA SER A 233 6.58 6.73 -0.56
C SER A 233 6.80 6.54 0.96
N SER A 234 6.43 5.40 1.53
CA SER A 234 6.63 5.11 2.97
C SER A 234 8.10 5.16 3.32
N THR A 235 8.95 4.55 2.49
CA THR A 235 10.40 4.52 2.70
C THR A 235 10.97 5.92 2.76
N GLU A 236 10.63 6.75 1.77
CA GLU A 236 11.13 8.12 1.70
C GLU A 236 10.58 8.98 2.85
N LYS A 237 9.31 8.77 3.22
CA LYS A 237 8.70 9.44 4.37
C LYS A 237 9.43 9.09 5.66
N SER A 238 9.68 7.80 5.94
CA SER A 238 10.40 7.35 7.13
C SER A 238 11.80 7.98 7.17
N ARG A 239 12.54 7.91 6.07
CA ARG A 239 13.89 8.49 5.95
C ARG A 239 13.92 9.98 6.23
N ILE A 240 12.94 10.74 5.73
CA ILE A 240 12.84 12.18 5.96
C ILE A 240 12.44 12.48 7.41
N LEU A 241 11.49 11.74 7.98
CA LEU A 241 11.03 11.94 9.36
C LEU A 241 12.11 11.62 10.40
N GLU A 242 13.00 10.68 10.12
CA GLU A 242 14.17 10.38 10.97
C GLU A 242 15.14 11.57 11.10
N THR A 243 15.13 12.51 10.16
CA THR A 243 15.99 13.70 10.22
C THR A 243 15.44 14.79 11.14
N ALA A 244 14.18 14.70 11.57
CA ALA A 244 13.57 15.70 12.44
C ALA A 244 14.10 15.57 13.89
N ALA A 245 14.72 16.63 14.40
CA ALA A 245 15.21 16.67 15.78
C ALA A 245 14.12 17.16 16.75
N THR A 246 13.14 17.90 16.26
CA THR A 246 12.06 18.48 17.07
C THR A 246 10.68 18.08 16.58
N LYS A 247 9.67 18.18 17.46
CA LYS A 247 8.27 17.97 17.09
C LYS A 247 7.79 18.95 16.01
N GLN A 248 8.28 20.19 16.04
CA GLN A 248 7.91 21.21 15.06
C GLN A 248 8.47 20.88 13.67
N GLU A 249 9.73 20.44 13.60
CA GLU A 249 10.32 19.94 12.36
C GLU A 249 9.56 18.70 11.86
N PHE A 250 9.28 17.75 12.74
CA PHE A 250 8.50 16.55 12.41
C PHE A 250 7.14 16.90 11.80
N ASP A 251 6.36 17.76 12.47
CA ASP A 251 5.03 18.16 12.00
C ASP A 251 5.12 18.99 10.69
N SER A 252 6.22 19.71 10.45
CA SER A 252 6.42 20.48 9.20
C SER A 252 6.68 19.60 7.97
N LEU A 253 7.18 18.38 8.16
CA LEU A 253 7.45 17.40 7.10
C LEU A 253 6.19 16.61 6.71
N LEU A 254 5.14 16.67 7.53
CA LEU A 254 3.87 16.02 7.24
C LEU A 254 3.02 16.85 6.28
N ASN A 255 2.26 16.17 5.41
CA ASN A 255 1.24 16.82 4.60
C ASN A 255 -0.04 17.09 5.42
N GLU A 256 -0.98 17.84 4.86
CA GLU A 256 -2.22 18.23 5.58
C GLU A 256 -3.08 17.02 5.97
N PHE A 257 -3.13 15.99 5.11
CA PHE A 257 -3.85 14.75 5.38
C PHE A 257 -3.26 14.00 6.57
N ASP A 258 -1.93 13.93 6.66
CA ASP A 258 -1.21 13.32 7.77
C ASP A 258 -1.49 14.03 9.09
N ILE A 259 -1.44 15.37 9.08
CA ILE A 259 -1.71 16.21 10.25
C ILE A 259 -3.17 16.00 10.72
N THR A 260 -4.10 15.99 9.76
CA THR A 260 -5.53 15.78 10.04
C THR A 260 -5.79 14.39 10.61
N ASN A 261 -5.24 13.35 9.99
CA ASN A 261 -5.36 11.97 10.48
C ASN A 261 -4.79 11.83 11.90
N LYS A 262 -3.59 12.38 12.15
CA LYS A 262 -2.96 12.38 13.48
C LYS A 262 -3.84 13.09 14.52
N LYS A 263 -4.46 14.21 14.16
CA LYS A 263 -5.40 14.93 15.04
C LYS A 263 -6.61 14.06 15.38
N LEU A 264 -7.26 13.47 14.37
CA LEU A 264 -8.43 12.60 14.56
C LEU A 264 -8.11 11.37 15.43
N ILE A 265 -6.96 10.73 15.22
CA ILE A 265 -6.48 9.63 16.05
C ILE A 265 -6.28 10.08 17.50
N ASN A 266 -5.63 11.22 17.72
CA ASN A 266 -5.40 11.73 19.08
C ASN A 266 -6.71 12.09 19.80
N GLU A 267 -7.68 12.67 19.09
CA GLU A 267 -9.02 12.92 19.64
C GLU A 267 -9.72 11.63 20.04
N PHE A 268 -9.68 10.61 19.17
CA PHE A 268 -10.20 9.28 19.48
C PHE A 268 -9.54 8.66 20.72
N LEU A 269 -8.21 8.70 20.80
CA LEU A 269 -7.47 8.22 21.96
C LEU A 269 -7.82 8.99 23.24
N GLY A 270 -8.12 10.30 23.13
CA GLY A 270 -8.64 11.11 24.23
C GLY A 270 -9.95 10.56 24.80
N TYR A 271 -10.90 10.18 23.94
CA TYR A 271 -12.16 9.55 24.40
C TYR A 271 -11.93 8.20 25.08
N ILE A 272 -11.02 7.38 24.55
CA ILE A 272 -10.65 6.10 25.17
C ILE A 272 -9.96 6.29 26.53
N SER A 273 -9.09 7.30 26.65
CA SER A 273 -8.43 7.66 27.91
C SER A 273 -9.47 8.03 28.97
N PHE A 274 -10.41 8.91 28.64
CA PHE A 274 -11.50 9.29 29.54
C PHE A 274 -12.31 8.08 30.03
N LEU A 275 -12.68 7.17 29.13
CA LEU A 275 -13.41 5.95 29.49
C LEU A 275 -12.57 5.02 30.39
N SER A 276 -11.26 4.99 30.19
CA SER A 276 -10.33 4.19 30.99
C SER A 276 -10.22 4.74 32.41
N ASP A 277 -10.16 6.07 32.56
CA ASP A 277 -10.14 6.74 33.87
C ASP A 277 -11.46 6.55 34.63
N PHE A 278 -12.59 6.57 33.91
CA PHE A 278 -13.92 6.39 34.52
C PHE A 278 -14.19 4.94 34.96
N ASN A 279 -13.88 3.95 34.12
CA ASN A 279 -14.07 2.54 34.43
C ASN A 279 -13.11 1.64 33.64
N VAL A 280 -11.88 1.52 34.13
CA VAL A 280 -10.82 0.75 33.47
C VAL A 280 -11.19 -0.71 33.20
N LYS A 281 -11.93 -1.37 34.11
CA LYS A 281 -12.31 -2.77 33.93
C LYS A 281 -13.27 -2.94 32.77
N TYR A 282 -14.35 -2.16 32.75
CA TYR A 282 -15.32 -2.19 31.66
C TYR A 282 -14.66 -1.81 30.32
N THR A 283 -13.83 -0.77 30.33
CA THR A 283 -13.13 -0.30 29.13
C THR A 283 -12.18 -1.37 28.58
N ASN A 284 -11.41 -2.06 29.42
CA ASN A 284 -10.55 -3.17 29.00
C ASN A 284 -11.35 -4.32 28.36
N GLU A 285 -12.51 -4.68 28.92
CA GLU A 285 -13.38 -5.70 28.34
C GLU A 285 -13.88 -5.31 26.93
N LYS A 286 -14.24 -4.04 26.73
CA LYS A 286 -14.70 -3.54 25.43
C LYS A 286 -13.57 -3.40 24.42
N LEU A 287 -12.42 -2.87 24.83
CA LEU A 287 -11.24 -2.76 23.96
C LEU A 287 -10.72 -4.14 23.52
N ALA A 288 -10.76 -5.16 24.39
CA ALA A 288 -10.38 -6.51 24.02
C ALA A 288 -11.27 -7.11 22.92
N LEU A 289 -12.59 -6.83 22.95
CA LEU A 289 -13.52 -7.25 21.90
C LEU A 289 -13.32 -6.43 20.62
N LEU A 290 -13.18 -5.10 20.74
CA LEU A 290 -12.94 -4.22 19.60
C LEU A 290 -11.65 -4.61 18.86
N ASN A 291 -10.57 -4.92 19.59
CA ASN A 291 -9.33 -5.44 19.03
C ASN A 291 -9.50 -6.78 18.31
N ARG A 292 -10.41 -7.65 18.75
CA ARG A 292 -10.71 -8.89 18.02
C ARG A 292 -11.48 -8.60 16.73
N ASN A 293 -12.38 -7.62 16.75
CA ASN A 293 -13.11 -7.19 15.57
C ASN A 293 -12.16 -6.57 14.52
N PHE A 294 -11.31 -5.63 14.93
CA PHE A 294 -10.29 -5.04 14.03
C PHE A 294 -9.22 -6.04 13.57
N LYS A 295 -9.04 -7.18 14.26
CA LYS A 295 -8.22 -8.30 13.78
C LYS A 295 -8.95 -9.22 12.80
N TRP A 296 -10.28 -9.17 12.81
CA TRP A 296 -11.06 -9.85 11.79
C TRP A 296 -11.02 -9.00 10.53
N ASP A 297 -11.57 -7.79 10.56
CA ASP A 297 -11.66 -6.93 9.37
C ASP A 297 -11.51 -5.44 9.71
N PRO A 298 -10.33 -4.84 9.51
CA PRO A 298 -10.09 -3.45 9.84
C PRO A 298 -10.98 -2.44 9.09
N SER A 299 -11.07 -2.50 7.76
CA SER A 299 -11.82 -1.52 6.98
C SER A 299 -13.32 -1.69 7.20
N TYR A 300 -13.81 -2.93 7.25
CA TYR A 300 -15.22 -3.18 7.52
C TYR A 300 -15.63 -2.75 8.94
N ILE A 301 -14.79 -3.03 9.95
CA ILE A 301 -15.08 -2.58 11.33
C ILE A 301 -14.96 -1.07 11.47
N LEU A 302 -14.03 -0.42 10.75
CA LEU A 302 -13.98 1.04 10.68
C LEU A 302 -15.29 1.59 10.06
N ALA A 303 -15.76 1.00 8.96
CA ALA A 303 -17.01 1.39 8.31
C ALA A 303 -18.21 1.25 9.27
N ILE A 304 -18.36 0.11 9.95
CA ILE A 304 -19.40 -0.08 10.97
C ILE A 304 -19.27 0.93 12.12
N SER A 305 -18.05 1.18 12.60
CA SER A 305 -17.80 2.11 13.70
C SER A 305 -18.05 3.57 13.31
N SER A 306 -17.99 3.87 12.01
CA SER A 306 -18.23 5.21 11.44
C SER A 306 -19.70 5.50 11.14
N LEU A 307 -20.61 4.54 11.36
CA LEU A 307 -22.04 4.78 11.23
C LEU A 307 -22.47 5.98 12.10
N PRO A 308 -23.40 6.83 11.63
CA PRO A 308 -23.70 8.13 12.23
C PRO A 308 -24.56 8.00 13.50
N PHE A 309 -24.12 7.22 14.48
CA PHE A 309 -24.80 7.06 15.77
C PHE A 309 -24.93 8.39 16.53
N TYR A 310 -24.11 9.40 16.21
CA TYR A 310 -24.23 10.74 16.76
C TYR A 310 -25.51 11.45 16.28
N GLU A 311 -26.06 11.13 15.12
CA GLU A 311 -27.35 11.70 14.65
C GLU A 311 -28.54 11.21 15.50
N LEU A 312 -28.34 10.16 16.30
CA LEU A 312 -29.34 9.62 17.25
C LEU A 312 -29.32 10.36 18.59
N GLU A 313 -28.94 11.64 18.58
CA GLU A 313 -28.93 12.53 19.73
C GLU A 313 -30.30 12.54 20.46
N ASN A 314 -30.27 12.77 21.77
CA ASN A 314 -31.45 12.78 22.65
C ASN A 314 -32.18 11.44 22.84
N MET A 315 -31.61 10.33 22.37
CA MET A 315 -32.15 9.00 22.65
C MET A 315 -32.10 8.64 24.15
N SER A 316 -33.23 8.15 24.67
CA SER A 316 -33.31 7.68 26.06
C SER A 316 -32.40 6.47 26.31
N LYS A 317 -32.02 6.24 27.57
CA LYS A 317 -31.20 5.07 27.95
C LYS A 317 -31.85 3.74 27.54
N SER A 318 -33.18 3.63 27.62
CA SER A 318 -33.91 2.43 27.19
C SER A 318 -33.82 2.21 25.69
N LEU A 319 -34.00 3.27 24.90
CA LEU A 319 -33.88 3.18 23.43
C LEU A 319 -32.44 2.83 23.00
N LYS A 320 -31.42 3.40 23.65
CA LYS A 320 -30.01 3.02 23.41
C LYS A 320 -29.78 1.53 23.70
N SER A 321 -30.40 0.99 24.75
CA SER A 321 -30.32 -0.44 25.07
C SER A 321 -31.03 -1.31 24.04
N ASN A 322 -32.19 -0.87 23.52
CA ASN A 322 -32.93 -1.59 22.49
C ASN A 322 -32.13 -1.65 21.19
N LEU A 323 -31.60 -0.51 20.74
CA LEU A 323 -30.73 -0.44 19.55
C LEU A 323 -29.55 -1.41 19.66
N LEU A 324 -28.86 -1.43 20.80
CA LEU A 324 -27.73 -2.34 21.01
C LEU A 324 -28.17 -3.82 20.96
N ASN A 325 -29.36 -4.14 21.46
CA ASN A 325 -29.90 -5.50 21.39
C ASN A 325 -30.29 -5.89 19.97
N ASP A 326 -30.84 -4.97 19.19
CA ASP A 326 -31.21 -5.23 17.80
C ASP A 326 -29.97 -5.42 16.92
N ILE A 327 -28.91 -4.62 17.13
CA ILE A 327 -27.60 -4.85 16.50
C ILE A 327 -27.05 -6.25 16.86
N ARG A 328 -27.14 -6.66 18.13
CA ARG A 328 -26.69 -8.00 18.55
C ARG A 328 -27.46 -9.12 17.86
N LYS A 329 -28.78 -8.99 17.77
CA LYS A 329 -29.63 -9.97 17.06
C LYS A 329 -29.24 -10.07 15.58
N LEU A 330 -28.99 -8.95 14.91
CA LEU A 330 -28.52 -8.94 13.53
C LEU A 330 -27.17 -9.66 13.40
N VAL A 331 -26.21 -9.37 14.28
CA VAL A 331 -24.92 -10.09 14.27
C VAL A 331 -25.11 -11.60 14.45
N ASP A 332 -25.99 -12.03 15.37
CA ASP A 332 -26.30 -13.44 15.58
C ASP A 332 -27.01 -14.08 14.38
N GLU A 333 -27.90 -13.35 13.69
CA GLU A 333 -28.55 -13.80 12.46
C GLU A 333 -27.52 -14.07 11.36
N TYR A 334 -26.63 -13.11 11.08
CA TYR A 334 -25.58 -13.26 10.06
C TYR A 334 -24.58 -14.36 10.42
N LYS A 335 -24.26 -14.54 11.70
CA LYS A 335 -23.41 -15.65 12.17
C LYS A 335 -24.02 -17.02 11.84
N ASN A 336 -25.34 -17.13 11.89
CA ASN A 336 -26.08 -18.38 11.69
C ASN A 336 -26.53 -18.60 10.23
N LYS A 337 -26.17 -17.71 9.28
CA LYS A 337 -26.43 -17.93 7.86
C LYS A 337 -25.76 -19.22 7.36
N PRO A 338 -26.34 -19.91 6.34
CA PRO A 338 -25.75 -21.09 5.75
C PRO A 338 -24.32 -20.84 5.26
N GLU A 339 -23.42 -21.81 5.42
CA GLU A 339 -22.01 -21.67 5.04
C GLU A 339 -21.82 -21.43 3.53
N ALA A 340 -22.77 -21.91 2.71
CA ALA A 340 -22.82 -21.65 1.27
C ALA A 340 -23.06 -20.17 0.91
N GLU A 341 -23.57 -19.36 1.85
CA GLU A 341 -23.71 -17.90 1.70
C GLU A 341 -22.52 -17.14 2.29
N LYS A 342 -21.61 -17.83 2.99
CA LYS A 342 -20.39 -17.23 3.60
C LYS A 342 -19.15 -17.43 2.74
N THR A 343 -19.29 -17.99 1.54
CA THR A 343 -18.18 -18.13 0.60
C THR A 343 -17.71 -16.76 0.16
N ILE A 344 -16.40 -16.53 0.29
CA ILE A 344 -15.69 -15.35 -0.18
C ILE A 344 -16.06 -15.12 -1.65
N GLU A 345 -16.65 -13.96 -1.95
CA GLU A 345 -16.76 -13.50 -3.33
C GLU A 345 -15.33 -13.26 -3.83
N VAL A 346 -14.89 -14.07 -4.78
CA VAL A 346 -13.61 -13.86 -5.47
C VAL A 346 -13.85 -12.73 -6.47
N TYR A 347 -13.47 -11.51 -6.11
CA TYR A 347 -13.38 -10.38 -7.05
C TYR A 347 -12.06 -10.41 -7.82
#